data_AF-A0A143WZL3-F1
#
_entry.id   AF-A0A143WZL3-F1
#
_cell.length_a   1.000
_cell.length_b   1.000
_cell.length_c   1.000
_cell.angle_alpha   90.00
_cell.angle_beta   90.00
_cell.angle_gamma   90.00
#
_symmetry.space_group_name_H-M   'P 1'
#
loop_
_entity.id
_entity.type
_entity.pdbx_description
1 polymer ?
#
loop_
_entity_poly.entity_id
_entity_poly.type
_entity_poly.pdbx_seq_one_letter_code
_entity_poly.pdbx_strand_id
1 'polypeptide(L)'
;MESLKQHGIPIYHLKPTKQNTYLMMARHRYRRTLLSLHPDLWFVRSTGLLYYILRFVSGRFRLVGLASFFVTYFWLGQYVWTITIEGSRPDITAELSSQLADYGLKPPATLMSQQELEEIQGQLQQDHADKIDWLSLEVSGHTYRLQYTPKVISEVTKEDYKPLIASQDGLVDRIEVSKGNVLVTRNQYVHKGETLVDNSLVTTSDEVRFIPVEGKVYAYTWKIYEASMPVTDQVDAFSELRLAILEQVRADLGEDDSIEQENVLQYETNEGKITLRIHFTLYQNIASKGD
;
A
#
# COMPACT_ATOMS: atom_id res chain seq x y z
N MET A 1 79.56 -13.35 -26.78
CA MET A 1 78.47 -12.44 -27.20
C MET A 1 77.99 -12.71 -28.62
N GLU A 2 78.85 -13.08 -29.58
CA GLU A 2 78.43 -13.40 -30.96
C GLU A 2 77.39 -14.53 -31.04
N SER A 3 77.54 -15.59 -30.26
CA SER A 3 76.59 -16.71 -30.24
C SER A 3 75.18 -16.33 -29.75
N LEU A 4 75.06 -15.32 -28.88
CA LEU A 4 73.77 -14.83 -28.38
C LEU A 4 73.03 -13.98 -29.42
N LYS A 5 73.79 -13.26 -30.26
CA LYS A 5 73.27 -12.44 -31.36
C LYS A 5 72.78 -13.32 -32.52
N GLN A 6 73.46 -14.44 -32.80
CA GLN A 6 73.04 -15.42 -33.80
C GLN A 6 71.72 -16.14 -33.45
N HIS A 7 71.45 -16.36 -32.16
CA HIS A 7 70.21 -17.00 -31.69
C HIS A 7 69.09 -16.01 -31.35
N GLY A 8 69.28 -14.72 -31.64
CA GLY A 8 68.25 -13.69 -31.46
C GLY A 8 67.75 -13.51 -30.03
N ILE A 9 68.61 -13.74 -29.02
CA ILE A 9 68.21 -13.64 -27.61
C ILE A 9 68.40 -12.20 -27.12
N PRO A 10 67.32 -11.45 -26.82
CA PRO A 10 67.45 -10.09 -26.32
C PRO A 10 67.94 -10.10 -24.87
N ILE A 11 69.05 -9.41 -24.62
CA ILE A 11 69.65 -9.24 -23.30
C ILE A 11 69.40 -7.81 -22.84
N TYR A 12 68.96 -7.67 -21.59
CA TYR A 12 68.62 -6.40 -20.98
C TYR A 12 69.54 -6.12 -19.78
N HIS A 13 69.82 -4.84 -19.53
CA HIS A 13 70.52 -4.35 -18.33
C HIS A 13 71.81 -5.10 -17.98
N LEU A 14 72.80 -5.03 -18.88
CA LEU A 14 74.15 -5.55 -18.64
C LEU A 14 74.87 -4.66 -17.62
N LYS A 15 75.20 -5.19 -16.43
CA LYS A 15 75.94 -4.45 -15.39
C LYS A 15 77.19 -5.22 -14.94
N PRO A 16 78.39 -4.61 -14.93
CA PRO A 16 79.59 -5.24 -14.38
C PRO A 16 79.48 -5.33 -12.85
N THR A 17 79.81 -6.48 -12.26
CA THR A 17 79.70 -6.69 -10.80
C THR A 17 81.07 -6.78 -10.11
N LYS A 18 82.08 -7.47 -10.66
CA LYS A 18 83.53 -7.46 -10.28
C LYS A 18 84.33 -8.38 -11.21
N GLN A 19 85.66 -8.15 -11.35
CA GLN A 19 86.65 -8.88 -12.17
C GLN A 19 86.03 -9.89 -13.18
N ASN A 20 85.79 -9.40 -14.40
CA ASN A 20 85.28 -10.15 -15.55
C ASN A 20 83.88 -10.80 -15.42
N THR A 21 83.11 -10.49 -14.37
CA THR A 21 81.74 -11.00 -14.19
C THR A 21 80.69 -9.94 -14.52
N TYR A 22 79.77 -10.29 -15.42
CA TYR A 22 78.66 -9.43 -15.85
C TYR A 22 77.32 -10.00 -15.42
N LEU A 23 76.44 -9.16 -14.87
CA LEU A 23 75.05 -9.51 -14.61
C LEU A 23 74.21 -9.06 -15.80
N MET A 24 73.38 -9.97 -16.29
CA MET A 24 72.48 -9.72 -17.40
C MET A 24 71.07 -10.22 -17.10
N MET A 25 70.07 -9.51 -17.61
CA MET A 25 68.68 -9.94 -17.55
C MET A 25 68.26 -10.49 -18.90
N ALA A 26 67.64 -11.67 -18.89
CA ALA A 26 67.05 -12.28 -20.06
C ALA A 26 65.60 -12.68 -19.76
N ARG A 27 64.76 -12.73 -20.80
CA ARG A 27 63.36 -13.22 -20.63
C ARG A 27 63.38 -14.67 -20.17
N HIS A 28 62.45 -15.02 -19.26
CA HIS A 28 62.38 -16.35 -18.65
C HIS A 28 62.33 -17.49 -19.69
N ARG A 29 61.67 -17.28 -20.84
CA ARG A 29 61.53 -18.28 -21.92
C ARG A 29 62.88 -18.80 -22.44
N TYR A 30 63.90 -17.94 -22.51
CA TYR A 30 65.23 -18.32 -23.02
C TYR A 30 66.13 -18.95 -21.96
N ARG A 31 65.65 -19.17 -20.73
CA ARG A 31 66.45 -19.74 -19.63
C ARG A 31 67.09 -21.08 -20.00
N ARG A 32 66.33 -21.99 -20.60
CA ARG A 32 66.84 -23.33 -20.98
C ARG A 32 67.89 -23.23 -22.09
N THR A 33 67.61 -22.44 -23.13
CA THR A 33 68.52 -22.21 -24.27
C THR A 33 69.81 -21.49 -23.84
N LEU A 34 69.73 -20.55 -22.90
CA LEU A 34 70.92 -19.86 -22.37
C LEU A 34 71.83 -20.78 -21.57
N LEU A 35 71.25 -21.62 -20.70
CA LEU A 35 72.01 -22.59 -19.90
C LEU A 35 72.59 -23.73 -20.75
N SER A 36 71.96 -24.08 -21.88
CA SER A 36 72.50 -25.08 -22.82
C SER A 36 73.61 -24.52 -23.71
N LEU A 37 73.56 -23.23 -24.05
CA LEU A 37 74.57 -22.59 -24.91
C LEU A 37 75.81 -22.13 -24.15
N HIS A 38 75.67 -21.80 -22.87
CA HIS A 38 76.77 -21.31 -22.02
C HIS A 38 76.65 -21.92 -20.62
N PRO A 39 77.37 -23.03 -20.33
CA PRO A 39 77.32 -23.72 -19.03
C PRO A 39 77.83 -22.87 -17.86
N ASP A 40 78.66 -21.86 -18.15
CA ASP A 40 79.28 -20.97 -17.15
C ASP A 40 78.29 -19.95 -16.55
N LEU A 41 77.05 -19.91 -17.07
CA LEU A 41 76.01 -19.02 -16.57
C LEU A 41 75.32 -19.59 -15.34
N TRP A 42 75.42 -18.88 -14.21
CA TRP A 42 74.70 -19.21 -12.99
C TRP A 42 73.43 -18.37 -12.85
N PHE A 43 72.34 -19.02 -12.42
CA PHE A 43 71.07 -18.36 -12.20
C PHE A 43 71.07 -17.61 -10.86
N VAL A 44 70.89 -16.28 -10.91
CA VAL A 44 70.88 -15.43 -9.70
C VAL A 44 69.47 -15.31 -9.10
N ARG A 45 68.53 -14.73 -9.85
CA ARG A 45 67.16 -14.45 -9.41
C ARG A 45 66.25 -14.18 -10.59
N SER A 46 64.97 -14.53 -10.45
CA SER A 46 63.92 -14.08 -11.37
C SER A 46 63.24 -12.86 -10.76
N THR A 47 63.08 -11.80 -11.54
CA THR A 47 62.38 -10.56 -11.14
C THR A 47 61.19 -10.33 -12.07
N GLY A 48 60.03 -10.00 -11.50
CA GLY A 48 58.82 -9.66 -12.27
C GLY A 48 57.54 -10.30 -11.71
N LEU A 49 56.40 -9.89 -12.25
CA LEU A 49 55.08 -10.37 -11.82
C LEU A 49 54.94 -11.90 -11.96
N LEU A 50 55.53 -12.47 -13.00
CA LEU A 50 55.56 -13.92 -13.23
C LEU A 50 56.31 -14.69 -12.11
N TYR A 51 57.35 -14.10 -11.51
CA TYR A 51 58.04 -14.70 -10.36
C TYR A 51 57.14 -14.75 -9.13
N TYR A 52 56.37 -13.68 -8.87
CA TYR A 52 55.42 -13.66 -7.76
C TYR A 52 54.28 -14.66 -7.97
N ILE A 53 53.72 -14.75 -9.19
CA ILE A 53 52.69 -15.76 -9.52
C ILE A 53 53.24 -17.18 -9.33
N LEU A 54 54.40 -17.50 -9.91
CA LEU A 54 55.01 -18.83 -9.80
C LEU A 54 55.38 -19.19 -8.35
N ARG A 55 55.88 -18.20 -7.59
CA ARG A 55 56.15 -18.36 -6.15
C ARG A 55 54.86 -18.53 -5.35
N PHE A 56 53.78 -17.86 -5.72
CA PHE A 56 52.49 -18.01 -5.07
C PHE A 56 51.94 -19.43 -5.30
N VAL A 57 51.90 -19.87 -6.56
CA VAL A 57 51.41 -21.20 -6.98
C VAL A 57 52.27 -22.36 -6.47
N SER A 58 53.57 -22.15 -6.22
CA SER A 58 54.46 -23.23 -5.73
C SER A 58 54.28 -23.61 -4.25
N GLY A 59 53.52 -22.82 -3.47
CA GLY A 59 53.28 -23.10 -2.06
C GLY A 59 52.05 -23.95 -1.83
N ARG A 60 52.20 -25.13 -1.21
CA ARG A 60 51.09 -26.06 -0.92
C ARG A 60 49.93 -25.38 -0.17
N PHE A 61 50.23 -24.59 0.85
CA PHE A 61 49.21 -23.89 1.64
C PHE A 61 48.54 -22.71 0.92
N ARG A 62 49.23 -22.07 -0.05
CA ARG A 62 48.68 -20.91 -0.77
C ARG A 62 47.61 -21.33 -1.78
N LEU A 63 47.83 -22.46 -2.46
CA LEU A 63 46.82 -23.04 -3.35
C LEU A 63 45.59 -23.51 -2.57
N VAL A 64 45.78 -24.11 -1.40
CA VAL A 64 44.66 -24.52 -0.53
C VAL A 64 43.83 -23.31 -0.08
N GLY A 65 44.48 -22.21 0.34
CA GLY A 65 43.78 -20.97 0.70
C GLY A 65 42.98 -20.37 -0.46
N LEU A 66 43.56 -20.37 -1.67
CA LEU A 66 42.86 -19.90 -2.87
C LEU A 66 41.67 -20.78 -3.22
N ALA A 67 41.84 -22.11 -3.18
CA ALA A 67 40.75 -23.05 -3.43
C ALA A 67 39.64 -22.90 -2.38
N SER A 68 40.00 -22.78 -1.10
CA SER A 68 39.06 -22.54 -0.01
C SER A 68 38.28 -21.25 -0.23
N PHE A 69 38.91 -20.17 -0.69
CA PHE A 69 38.23 -18.91 -0.98
C PHE A 69 37.14 -19.10 -2.04
N PHE A 70 37.44 -19.79 -3.15
CA PHE A 70 36.43 -20.06 -4.17
C PHE A 70 35.33 -20.99 -3.66
N VAL A 71 35.67 -22.04 -2.92
CA VAL A 71 34.69 -22.95 -2.32
C VAL A 71 33.74 -22.18 -1.40
N THR A 72 34.28 -21.35 -0.49
CA THR A 72 33.48 -20.51 0.40
C THR A 72 32.64 -19.50 -0.38
N TYR A 73 33.20 -18.85 -1.40
CA TYR A 73 32.47 -17.89 -2.25
C TYR A 73 31.28 -18.52 -2.97
N PHE A 74 31.48 -19.68 -3.62
CA PHE A 74 30.39 -20.41 -4.27
C PHE A 74 29.37 -20.90 -3.25
N TRP A 75 29.81 -21.34 -2.06
CA TRP A 75 28.90 -21.78 -1.00
C TRP A 75 28.00 -20.64 -0.50
N LEU A 76 28.54 -19.44 -0.24
CA LEU A 76 27.74 -18.28 0.16
C LEU A 76 26.78 -17.80 -0.93
N GLY A 77 27.15 -17.98 -2.21
CA GLY A 77 26.33 -17.58 -3.35
C GLY A 77 25.02 -18.37 -3.51
N GLN A 78 24.90 -19.53 -2.84
CA GLN A 78 23.69 -20.37 -2.88
C GLN A 78 22.64 -19.99 -1.82
N TYR A 79 22.92 -18.99 -0.97
CA TYR A 79 22.03 -18.60 0.11
C TYR A 79 21.46 -17.19 -0.05
N VAL A 80 20.25 -17.04 0.46
CA VAL A 80 19.52 -15.78 0.61
C VAL A 80 19.59 -15.36 2.07
N TRP A 81 20.02 -14.13 2.30
CA TRP A 81 20.37 -13.62 3.63
C TRP A 81 19.32 -12.68 4.20
N THR A 82 18.48 -12.11 3.33
CA THR A 82 17.51 -11.09 3.72
C THR A 82 16.14 -11.43 3.15
N ILE A 83 15.10 -11.19 3.96
CA ILE A 83 13.71 -11.30 3.53
C ILE A 83 13.04 -9.98 3.87
N THR A 84 12.52 -9.31 2.84
CA THR A 84 11.82 -8.05 2.96
C THR A 84 10.35 -8.29 2.64
N ILE A 85 9.47 -7.96 3.59
CA ILE A 85 8.02 -8.02 3.41
C ILE A 85 7.51 -6.59 3.33
N GLU A 86 6.89 -6.22 2.23
CA GLU A 86 6.33 -4.90 1.98
C GLU A 86 4.80 -5.00 1.93
N GLY A 87 4.11 -4.31 2.84
CA GLY A 87 2.66 -4.24 2.86
C GLY A 87 2.11 -3.23 3.86
N SER A 88 0.85 -2.83 3.66
CA SER A 88 0.23 -1.74 4.41
C SER A 88 -0.36 -2.15 5.77
N ARG A 89 -0.52 -3.47 6.04
CA ARG A 89 -1.26 -4.01 7.19
C ARG A 89 -0.36 -4.85 8.13
N PRO A 90 0.00 -4.36 9.33
CA PRO A 90 0.98 -5.03 10.18
C PRO A 90 0.53 -6.40 10.69
N ASP A 91 -0.77 -6.62 10.83
CA ASP A 91 -1.38 -7.90 11.22
C ASP A 91 -1.12 -9.00 10.19
N ILE A 92 -1.38 -8.70 8.91
CA ILE A 92 -1.14 -9.63 7.80
C ILE A 92 0.36 -9.86 7.61
N THR A 93 1.19 -8.82 7.76
CA THR A 93 2.65 -8.94 7.65
C THR A 93 3.23 -9.93 8.66
N ALA A 94 2.75 -9.91 9.91
CA ALA A 94 3.21 -10.84 10.94
C ALA A 94 2.81 -12.29 10.61
N GLU A 95 1.57 -12.50 10.17
CA GLU A 95 1.04 -13.81 9.76
C GLU A 95 1.86 -14.39 8.58
N LEU A 96 2.07 -13.60 7.53
CA LEU A 96 2.89 -13.97 6.38
C LEU A 96 4.34 -14.26 6.77
N SER A 97 4.93 -13.47 7.68
CA SER A 97 6.30 -13.72 8.13
C SER A 97 6.46 -15.07 8.86
N SER A 98 5.44 -15.50 9.60
CA SER A 98 5.44 -16.79 10.29
C SER A 98 5.30 -17.95 9.30
N GLN A 99 4.40 -17.85 8.33
CA GLN A 99 4.22 -18.89 7.32
C GLN A 99 5.42 -19.00 6.39
N LEU A 100 6.04 -17.89 5.98
CA LEU A 100 7.30 -17.92 5.22
C LEU A 100 8.39 -18.69 5.99
N ALA A 101 8.45 -18.55 7.31
CA ALA A 101 9.40 -19.30 8.13
C ALA A 101 9.09 -20.82 8.12
N ASP A 102 7.82 -21.21 8.09
CA ASP A 102 7.39 -22.61 7.99
C ASP A 102 7.73 -23.23 6.63
N TYR A 103 7.65 -22.45 5.55
CA TYR A 103 8.09 -22.84 4.20
C TYR A 103 9.63 -22.90 4.03
N GLY A 104 10.40 -22.68 5.11
CA GLY A 104 11.86 -22.73 5.07
C GLY A 104 12.49 -21.46 4.48
N LEU A 105 11.71 -20.42 4.22
CA LEU A 105 12.19 -19.09 3.86
C LEU A 105 12.53 -18.33 5.15
N LYS A 106 13.57 -18.82 5.85
CA LYS A 106 14.17 -18.16 7.03
C LYS A 106 15.67 -17.99 6.79
N PRO A 107 16.25 -16.80 7.00
CA PRO A 107 17.68 -16.62 6.81
C PRO A 107 18.53 -17.53 7.73
N PRO A 108 19.56 -18.22 7.21
CA PRO A 108 19.92 -18.34 5.79
C PRO A 108 19.00 -19.34 5.06
N ALA A 109 18.31 -18.87 4.02
CA ALA A 109 17.46 -19.71 3.18
C ALA A 109 18.23 -20.14 1.94
N THR A 110 18.00 -21.35 1.44
CA THR A 110 18.57 -21.81 0.16
C THR A 110 17.92 -21.04 -0.98
N LEU A 111 18.69 -20.71 -2.02
CA LEU A 111 18.16 -20.13 -3.25
C LEU A 111 17.23 -21.14 -3.94
N MET A 112 15.93 -20.93 -3.80
CA MET A 112 14.88 -21.72 -4.47
C MET A 112 14.79 -21.39 -5.95
N SER A 113 14.34 -22.38 -6.73
CA SER A 113 13.99 -22.20 -8.13
C SER A 113 12.76 -21.31 -8.29
N GLN A 114 12.57 -20.73 -9.48
CA GLN A 114 11.38 -19.92 -9.76
C GLN A 114 10.07 -20.73 -9.60
N GLN A 115 10.08 -22.01 -9.94
CA GLN A 115 8.89 -22.88 -9.84
C GLN A 115 8.46 -23.09 -8.38
N GLU A 116 9.41 -23.34 -7.48
CA GLU A 116 9.12 -23.49 -6.04
C GLU A 116 8.54 -22.20 -5.44
N LEU A 117 9.00 -21.03 -5.90
CA LEU A 117 8.47 -19.74 -5.46
C LEU A 117 7.05 -19.49 -5.97
N GLU A 118 6.76 -19.86 -7.22
CA GLU A 118 5.41 -19.77 -7.78
C GLU A 118 4.44 -20.71 -7.04
N GLU A 119 4.87 -21.92 -6.65
CA GLU A 119 4.07 -22.84 -5.83
C GLU A 119 3.77 -22.27 -4.44
N ILE A 120 4.78 -21.74 -3.74
CA ILE A 120 4.61 -21.11 -2.42
C ILE A 120 3.72 -19.87 -2.53
N GLN A 121 3.91 -19.04 -3.56
CA GLN A 121 3.07 -17.89 -3.83
C GLN A 121 1.61 -18.30 -4.05
N GLY A 122 1.36 -19.34 -4.84
CA GLY A 122 0.01 -19.86 -5.09
C GLY A 122 -0.67 -20.36 -3.82
N GLN A 123 0.06 -21.11 -2.98
CA GLN A 123 -0.45 -21.58 -1.68
C GLN A 123 -0.78 -20.42 -0.74
N LEU A 124 0.14 -19.46 -0.59
CA LEU A 124 -0.08 -18.27 0.24
C LEU A 124 -1.26 -17.42 -0.25
N GLN A 125 -1.42 -17.28 -1.57
CA GLN A 125 -2.54 -16.54 -2.14
C GLN A 125 -3.88 -17.26 -1.92
N GLN A 126 -3.88 -18.60 -1.96
CA GLN A 126 -5.07 -19.40 -1.69
C GLN A 126 -5.47 -19.36 -0.21
N ASP A 127 -4.52 -19.54 0.70
CA ASP A 127 -4.77 -19.54 2.16
C ASP A 127 -5.29 -18.18 2.66
N HIS A 128 -4.92 -17.09 1.98
CA HIS A 128 -5.29 -15.72 2.35
C HIS A 128 -6.19 -15.02 1.32
N ALA A 129 -6.89 -15.76 0.47
CA ALA A 129 -7.76 -15.21 -0.59
C ALA A 129 -8.88 -14.28 -0.06
N ASP A 130 -9.22 -14.43 1.23
CA ASP A 130 -10.19 -13.60 1.93
C ASP A 130 -9.63 -12.23 2.34
N LYS A 131 -8.32 -12.13 2.57
CA LYS A 131 -7.64 -10.95 3.13
C LYS A 131 -6.70 -10.26 2.15
N ILE A 132 -6.18 -10.97 1.15
CA ILE A 132 -5.17 -10.50 0.20
C ILE A 132 -5.73 -10.60 -1.21
N ASP A 133 -5.64 -9.51 -1.98
CA ASP A 133 -6.09 -9.48 -3.38
C ASP A 133 -4.97 -9.90 -4.32
N TRP A 134 -3.76 -9.43 -4.06
CA TRP A 134 -2.57 -9.72 -4.85
C TRP A 134 -1.35 -9.94 -3.97
N LEU A 135 -0.53 -10.93 -4.35
CA LEU A 135 0.69 -11.31 -3.66
C LEU A 135 1.76 -11.64 -4.71
N SER A 136 2.98 -11.14 -4.53
CA SER A 136 4.15 -11.47 -5.35
C SER A 136 5.34 -11.82 -4.48
N LEU A 137 5.98 -12.96 -4.78
CA LEU A 137 7.19 -13.42 -4.15
C LEU A 137 8.32 -13.49 -5.18
N GLU A 138 9.29 -12.59 -5.08
CA GLU A 138 10.39 -12.46 -6.03
C GLU A 138 11.76 -12.55 -5.36
N VAL A 139 12.76 -13.03 -6.13
CA VAL A 139 14.17 -13.01 -5.72
C VAL A 139 14.87 -11.83 -6.36
N SER A 140 15.40 -10.94 -5.53
CA SER A 140 16.31 -9.86 -5.93
C SER A 140 17.72 -10.16 -5.42
N GLY A 141 18.49 -10.96 -6.17
CA GLY A 141 19.85 -11.35 -5.80
C GLY A 141 19.90 -12.26 -4.56
N HIS A 142 20.36 -11.73 -3.43
CA HIS A 142 20.40 -12.43 -2.13
C HIS A 142 19.29 -11.99 -1.17
N THR A 143 18.20 -11.44 -1.71
CA THR A 143 17.05 -10.97 -0.94
C THR A 143 15.75 -11.51 -1.53
N TYR A 144 14.93 -12.16 -0.70
CA TYR A 144 13.53 -12.44 -1.03
C TYR A 144 12.70 -11.20 -0.77
N ARG A 145 11.87 -10.80 -1.74
CA ARG A 145 10.92 -9.70 -1.60
C ARG A 145 9.51 -10.24 -1.73
N LEU A 146 8.74 -10.13 -0.65
CA LEU A 146 7.31 -10.42 -0.64
C LEU A 146 6.55 -9.10 -0.64
N GLN A 147 5.75 -8.87 -1.68
CA GLN A 147 4.84 -7.72 -1.77
C GLN A 147 3.41 -8.22 -1.76
N TYR A 148 2.53 -7.58 -0.97
CA TYR A 148 1.11 -7.91 -0.98
C TYR A 148 0.22 -6.66 -0.93
N THR A 149 -0.94 -6.77 -1.58
CA THR A 149 -2.01 -5.76 -1.52
C THR A 149 -3.19 -6.35 -0.76
N PRO A 150 -3.61 -5.73 0.36
CA PRO A 150 -4.75 -6.22 1.12
C PRO A 150 -6.04 -6.05 0.31
N LYS A 151 -6.94 -7.01 0.46
CA LYS A 151 -8.27 -6.98 -0.15
C LYS A 151 -9.10 -5.90 0.52
N VAL A 152 -9.59 -4.95 -0.27
CA VAL A 152 -10.57 -3.97 0.21
C VAL A 152 -11.92 -4.68 0.24
N ILE A 153 -12.34 -5.10 1.43
CA ILE A 153 -13.70 -5.59 1.64
C ILE A 153 -14.58 -4.34 1.65
N SER A 154 -15.04 -3.93 0.47
CA SER A 154 -16.20 -3.06 0.39
C SER A 154 -17.35 -3.84 1.01
N GLU A 155 -17.90 -3.39 2.13
CA GLU A 155 -19.16 -3.93 2.62
C GLU A 155 -20.14 -3.86 1.46
N VAL A 156 -20.54 -5.03 0.95
CA VAL A 156 -21.64 -5.10 -0.01
C VAL A 156 -22.87 -4.77 0.82
N THR A 157 -23.16 -3.47 0.96
CA THR A 157 -24.46 -3.00 1.40
C THR A 157 -25.47 -3.74 0.54
N LYS A 158 -26.25 -4.65 1.16
CA LYS A 158 -27.29 -5.40 0.46
C LYS A 158 -28.02 -4.43 -0.45
N GLU A 159 -28.06 -4.74 -1.75
CA GLU A 159 -28.74 -3.86 -2.71
C GLU A 159 -30.20 -3.72 -2.26
N ASP A 160 -30.52 -2.52 -1.77
CA ASP A 160 -31.83 -2.24 -1.22
C ASP A 160 -32.69 -1.63 -2.33
N TYR A 161 -33.55 -2.48 -2.88
CA TYR A 161 -34.52 -2.15 -3.93
C TYR A 161 -35.72 -1.37 -3.40
N LYS A 162 -35.79 -1.00 -2.11
CA LYS A 162 -36.90 -0.19 -1.58
C LYS A 162 -36.91 1.22 -2.19
N PRO A 163 -38.09 1.72 -2.63
CA PRO A 163 -38.24 3.09 -3.09
C PRO A 163 -38.00 4.10 -1.96
N LEU A 164 -37.75 5.36 -2.32
CA LEU A 164 -37.67 6.46 -1.35
C LEU A 164 -39.04 7.13 -1.23
N ILE A 165 -39.56 7.17 -0.01
CA ILE A 165 -40.80 7.84 0.36
C ILE A 165 -40.54 9.08 1.21
N ALA A 166 -41.44 10.05 1.14
CA ALA A 166 -41.38 11.25 1.95
C ALA A 166 -41.65 10.93 3.43
N SER A 167 -40.71 11.25 4.30
CA SER A 167 -40.85 11.07 5.75
C SER A 167 -41.81 12.08 6.38
N GLN A 168 -41.95 13.26 5.76
CA GLN A 168 -42.71 14.41 6.24
C GLN A 168 -43.23 15.23 5.05
N ASP A 169 -44.22 16.09 5.30
CA ASP A 169 -44.73 17.05 4.31
C ASP A 169 -43.69 18.15 4.05
N GLY A 170 -43.56 18.59 2.80
CA GLY A 170 -42.61 19.65 2.47
C GLY A 170 -42.62 20.13 1.03
N LEU A 171 -41.95 21.25 0.78
CA LEU A 171 -41.71 21.79 -0.56
C LEU A 171 -40.31 21.39 -1.02
N VAL A 172 -40.23 20.57 -2.06
CA VAL A 172 -38.96 20.05 -2.60
C VAL A 172 -38.12 21.20 -3.19
N ASP A 173 -36.88 21.34 -2.73
CA ASP A 173 -35.93 22.32 -3.29
C ASP A 173 -34.81 21.63 -4.07
N ARG A 174 -34.22 20.57 -3.51
CA ARG A 174 -33.05 19.92 -4.09
C ARG A 174 -33.20 18.41 -4.10
N ILE A 175 -32.87 17.81 -5.25
CA ILE A 175 -32.96 16.37 -5.47
C ILE A 175 -31.57 15.88 -5.87
N GLU A 176 -31.00 14.99 -5.07
CA GLU A 176 -29.67 14.40 -5.27
C GLU A 176 -29.82 12.88 -5.35
N VAL A 177 -30.11 12.37 -6.55
CA VAL A 177 -30.38 10.94 -6.78
C VAL A 177 -29.25 10.33 -7.61
N SER A 178 -28.60 9.32 -7.04
CA SER A 178 -27.54 8.55 -7.70
C SER A 178 -28.11 7.38 -8.48
N LYS A 179 -29.10 6.68 -7.92
CA LYS A 179 -29.79 5.55 -8.55
C LYS A 179 -31.29 5.60 -8.23
N GLY A 180 -32.14 5.34 -9.22
CA GLY A 180 -33.60 5.35 -9.10
C GLY A 180 -34.29 6.30 -10.08
N ASN A 181 -35.60 6.14 -10.25
CA ASN A 181 -36.41 6.99 -11.12
C ASN A 181 -37.09 8.09 -10.29
N VAL A 182 -36.76 9.35 -10.56
CA VAL A 182 -37.30 10.49 -9.79
C VAL A 182 -38.72 10.82 -10.26
N LEU A 183 -39.69 10.75 -9.35
CA LEU A 183 -41.10 11.07 -9.64
C LEU A 183 -41.48 12.52 -9.30
N VAL A 184 -40.65 13.19 -8.50
CA VAL A 184 -40.90 14.56 -8.02
C VAL A 184 -40.03 15.60 -8.71
N THR A 185 -40.51 16.84 -8.73
CA THR A 185 -39.82 17.98 -9.35
C THR A 185 -39.50 19.06 -8.32
N ARG A 186 -38.52 19.91 -8.64
CA ARG A 186 -38.21 21.08 -7.81
C ARG A 186 -39.43 22.01 -7.72
N ASN A 187 -39.68 22.56 -6.53
CA ASN A 187 -40.85 23.36 -6.14
C ASN A 187 -42.18 22.59 -6.14
N GLN A 188 -42.14 21.26 -6.10
CA GLN A 188 -43.33 20.44 -5.86
C GLN A 188 -43.58 20.31 -4.36
N TYR A 189 -44.85 20.44 -3.95
CA TYR A 189 -45.28 20.13 -2.59
C TYR A 189 -45.56 18.63 -2.51
N VAL A 190 -44.98 17.96 -1.53
CA VAL A 190 -45.12 16.51 -1.31
C VAL A 190 -45.68 16.23 0.07
N HIS A 191 -46.48 15.17 0.18
CA HIS A 191 -47.06 14.73 1.44
C HIS A 191 -46.28 13.54 2.02
N LYS A 192 -46.32 13.39 3.34
CA LYS A 192 -45.76 12.24 4.06
C LYS A 192 -46.32 10.93 3.50
N GLY A 193 -45.42 10.02 3.13
CA GLY A 193 -45.71 8.73 2.52
C GLY A 193 -45.75 8.75 0.99
N GLU A 194 -45.66 9.91 0.34
CA GLU A 194 -45.58 10.01 -1.12
C GLU A 194 -44.26 9.45 -1.64
N THR A 195 -44.29 8.77 -2.79
CA THR A 195 -43.09 8.20 -3.41
C THR A 195 -42.30 9.30 -4.12
N LEU A 196 -41.08 9.56 -3.64
CA LEU A 196 -40.18 10.56 -4.20
C LEU A 196 -39.34 9.97 -5.34
N VAL A 197 -38.80 8.77 -5.10
CA VAL A 197 -37.94 8.05 -6.04
C VAL A 197 -38.39 6.60 -6.11
N ASP A 198 -38.79 6.18 -7.31
CA ASP A 198 -39.25 4.84 -7.59
C ASP A 198 -38.08 3.91 -7.94
N ASN A 199 -38.27 2.62 -7.68
CA ASN A 199 -37.31 1.57 -7.96
C ASN A 199 -37.50 0.93 -9.36
N SER A 200 -38.56 1.31 -10.07
CA SER A 200 -38.89 0.77 -11.39
C SER A 200 -38.24 1.57 -12.53
N LEU A 201 -37.60 0.86 -13.46
CA LEU A 201 -37.11 1.40 -14.72
C LEU A 201 -37.80 0.70 -15.89
N VAL A 202 -38.39 1.50 -16.77
CA VAL A 202 -38.93 1.02 -18.05
C VAL A 202 -37.80 0.99 -19.07
N THR A 203 -37.42 -0.21 -19.51
CA THR A 203 -36.41 -0.40 -20.56
C THR A 203 -37.00 -0.06 -21.94
N THR A 204 -36.17 0.21 -22.95
CA THR A 204 -36.58 0.43 -24.35
C THR A 204 -37.41 -0.72 -24.96
N SER A 205 -37.44 -1.88 -24.31
CA SER A 205 -38.24 -3.05 -24.67
C SER A 205 -39.58 -3.16 -23.91
N ASP A 206 -40.02 -2.10 -23.24
CA ASP A 206 -41.22 -2.06 -22.38
C ASP A 206 -41.22 -3.06 -21.19
N GLU A 207 -40.04 -3.56 -20.82
CA GLU A 207 -39.84 -4.39 -19.63
C GLU A 207 -39.56 -3.52 -18.40
N VAL A 208 -40.28 -3.78 -17.31
CA VAL A 208 -40.05 -3.15 -15.99
C VAL A 208 -38.96 -3.91 -15.26
N ARG A 209 -37.87 -3.23 -14.91
CA ARG A 209 -36.78 -3.77 -14.08
C ARG A 209 -36.66 -3.00 -12.78
N PHE A 210 -36.41 -3.71 -11.70
CA PHE A 210 -36.17 -3.11 -10.39
C PHE A 210 -34.68 -2.84 -10.20
N ILE A 211 -34.34 -1.64 -9.76
CA ILE A 211 -32.98 -1.23 -9.44
C ILE A 211 -32.87 -0.75 -7.99
N PRO A 212 -31.69 -0.87 -7.35
CA PRO A 212 -31.46 -0.28 -6.05
C PRO A 212 -31.62 1.24 -6.12
N VAL A 213 -32.25 1.82 -5.11
CA VAL A 213 -32.51 3.26 -5.04
C VAL A 213 -31.57 3.93 -4.03
N GLU A 214 -30.82 4.94 -4.48
CA GLU A 214 -29.88 5.69 -3.67
C GLU A 214 -30.01 7.18 -3.99
N GLY A 215 -30.38 7.98 -3.01
CA GLY A 215 -30.51 9.42 -3.16
C GLY A 215 -30.98 10.13 -1.89
N LYS A 216 -30.83 11.46 -1.90
CA LYS A 216 -31.33 12.39 -0.89
C LYS A 216 -32.27 13.40 -1.54
N VAL A 217 -33.32 13.80 -0.85
CA VAL A 217 -34.27 14.81 -1.32
C VAL A 217 -34.46 15.84 -0.22
N TYR A 218 -33.98 17.05 -0.45
CA TYR A 218 -34.10 18.15 0.51
C TYR A 218 -35.35 18.98 0.22
N ALA A 219 -36.10 19.25 1.28
CA ALA A 219 -37.32 20.04 1.22
C ALA A 219 -37.42 21.02 2.39
N TYR A 220 -38.14 22.12 2.15
CA TYR A 220 -38.58 23.01 3.21
C TYR A 220 -39.79 22.40 3.91
N THR A 221 -39.68 22.22 5.22
CA THR A 221 -40.74 21.69 6.07
C THR A 221 -41.07 22.69 7.18
N TRP A 222 -42.28 22.60 7.71
CA TRP A 222 -42.78 23.54 8.71
C TRP A 222 -43.23 22.80 9.96
N LYS A 223 -42.61 23.12 11.09
CA LYS A 223 -42.93 22.51 12.39
C LYS A 223 -43.17 23.58 13.44
N ILE A 224 -44.14 23.32 14.31
CA ILE A 224 -44.44 24.18 15.46
C ILE A 224 -43.99 23.43 16.72
N TYR A 225 -43.18 24.11 17.53
CA TYR A 225 -42.76 23.63 18.83
C TYR A 225 -43.32 24.53 19.92
N GLU A 226 -43.66 23.93 21.06
CA GLU A 226 -44.28 24.60 22.19
C GLU A 226 -43.61 24.16 23.49
N ALA A 227 -43.23 25.13 24.31
CA ALA A 227 -42.72 24.89 25.66
C ALA A 227 -43.45 25.78 26.66
N SER A 228 -43.60 25.28 27.88
CA SER A 228 -44.24 26.02 28.98
C SER A 228 -43.46 25.87 30.28
N MET A 229 -43.40 26.94 31.07
CA MET A 229 -42.76 26.95 32.39
C MET A 229 -43.62 27.72 33.41
N PRO A 230 -43.51 27.43 34.72
CA PRO A 230 -44.19 28.22 35.75
C PRO A 230 -43.65 29.66 35.81
N VAL A 231 -44.51 30.61 36.19
CA VAL A 231 -44.15 32.03 36.37
C VAL A 231 -43.35 32.18 37.66
N THR A 232 -42.04 31.95 37.58
CA THR A 232 -41.08 32.24 38.66
C THR A 232 -40.32 33.53 38.34
N ASP A 233 -39.62 33.57 37.20
CA ASP A 233 -38.83 34.74 36.76
C ASP A 233 -39.19 35.13 35.32
N GLN A 234 -39.87 36.27 35.14
CA GLN A 234 -40.31 36.73 33.81
C GLN A 234 -39.18 37.28 32.93
N VAL A 235 -38.06 37.67 33.54
CA VAL A 235 -36.94 38.34 32.84
C VAL A 235 -36.21 37.37 31.92
N ASP A 236 -35.99 36.14 32.38
CA ASP A 236 -35.23 35.12 31.65
C ASP A 236 -36.12 34.03 31.01
N ALA A 237 -37.42 33.99 31.34
CA ALA A 237 -38.35 32.97 30.87
C ALA A 237 -38.39 32.79 29.34
N PHE A 238 -38.33 33.87 28.56
CA PHE A 238 -38.31 33.76 27.10
C PHE A 238 -37.05 33.02 26.60
N SER A 239 -35.89 33.38 27.15
CA SER A 239 -34.60 32.78 26.76
C SER A 239 -34.53 31.31 27.14
N GLU A 240 -35.03 30.95 28.33
CA GLU A 240 -35.10 29.55 28.79
C GLU A 240 -36.02 28.70 27.93
N LEU A 241 -37.25 29.17 27.68
CA LEU A 241 -38.21 28.46 26.83
C LEU A 241 -37.70 28.32 25.40
N ARG A 242 -37.09 29.38 24.84
CA ARG A 242 -36.51 29.33 23.51
C ARG A 242 -35.35 28.34 23.44
N LEU A 243 -34.50 28.30 24.46
CA LEU A 243 -33.38 27.35 24.53
C LEU A 243 -33.90 25.91 24.58
N ALA A 244 -34.92 25.64 25.39
CA ALA A 244 -35.55 24.31 25.47
C ALA A 244 -36.14 23.86 24.12
N ILE A 245 -36.83 24.77 23.43
CA ILE A 245 -37.36 24.49 22.09
C ILE A 245 -36.22 24.22 21.09
N LEU A 246 -35.15 25.02 21.11
CA LEU A 246 -34.01 24.81 20.22
C LEU A 246 -33.27 23.50 20.49
N GLU A 247 -33.19 23.05 21.74
CA GLU A 247 -32.62 21.75 22.09
C GLU A 247 -33.45 20.61 21.49
N GLN A 248 -34.78 20.70 21.57
CA GLN A 248 -35.68 19.74 20.93
C GLN A 248 -35.53 19.73 19.41
N VAL A 249 -35.51 20.91 18.78
CA VAL A 249 -35.32 21.02 17.32
C VAL A 249 -33.99 20.41 16.90
N ARG A 250 -32.90 20.69 17.63
CA ARG A 250 -31.58 20.13 17.32
C ARG A 250 -31.52 18.62 17.50
N ALA A 251 -32.27 18.05 18.44
CA ALA A 251 -32.35 16.60 18.61
C ALA A 251 -33.08 15.92 17.46
N ASP A 252 -34.03 16.62 16.83
CA ASP A 252 -34.84 16.13 15.70
C ASP A 252 -34.16 16.30 14.32
N LEU A 253 -33.08 17.08 14.22
CA LEU A 253 -32.36 17.36 12.97
C LEU A 253 -31.27 16.31 12.68
N GLY A 254 -31.15 15.90 11.42
CA GLY A 254 -30.06 15.06 10.91
C GLY A 254 -28.75 15.83 10.66
N GLU A 255 -27.69 15.11 10.26
CA GLU A 255 -26.34 15.69 10.05
C GLU A 255 -26.31 16.83 9.01
N ASP A 256 -27.14 16.75 7.97
CA ASP A 256 -27.16 17.71 6.85
C ASP A 256 -28.32 18.74 6.95
N ASP A 257 -29.10 18.73 8.04
CA ASP A 257 -30.31 19.54 8.16
C ASP A 257 -30.04 20.92 8.80
N SER A 258 -30.75 21.96 8.37
CA SER A 258 -30.60 23.33 8.86
C SER A 258 -31.93 23.99 9.25
N ILE A 259 -31.85 24.91 10.20
CA ILE A 259 -32.96 25.82 10.53
C ILE A 259 -32.83 27.05 9.63
N GLU A 260 -33.80 27.27 8.76
CA GLU A 260 -33.82 28.39 7.82
C GLU A 260 -34.45 29.63 8.44
N GLN A 261 -35.56 29.44 9.16
CA GLN A 261 -36.30 30.54 9.75
C GLN A 261 -36.96 30.13 11.05
N GLU A 262 -36.92 31.05 12.03
CA GLU A 262 -37.61 30.96 13.31
C GLU A 262 -38.62 32.11 13.41
N ASN A 263 -39.90 31.80 13.61
CA ASN A 263 -40.96 32.78 13.77
C ASN A 263 -41.72 32.52 15.07
N VAL A 264 -41.62 33.43 16.04
CA VAL A 264 -42.40 33.35 17.28
C VAL A 264 -43.87 33.59 16.95
N LEU A 265 -44.71 32.60 17.24
CA LEU A 265 -46.15 32.67 17.01
C LEU A 265 -46.89 33.27 18.21
N GLN A 266 -46.52 32.84 19.42
CA GLN A 266 -47.24 33.21 20.63
C GLN A 266 -46.28 33.19 21.82
N TYR A 267 -46.35 34.22 22.65
CA TYR A 267 -45.67 34.29 23.94
C TYR A 267 -46.63 34.92 24.94
N GLU A 268 -47.25 34.08 25.77
CA GLU A 268 -48.34 34.48 26.65
C GLU A 268 -48.21 33.87 28.03
N THR A 269 -48.75 34.57 29.02
CA THR A 269 -48.86 34.08 30.40
C THR A 269 -50.32 33.73 30.69
N ASN A 270 -50.61 32.45 30.81
CA ASN A 270 -51.95 31.94 31.17
C ASN A 270 -51.86 31.04 32.40
N GLU A 271 -52.77 31.23 33.36
CA GLU A 271 -52.90 30.37 34.56
C GLU A 271 -51.61 30.19 35.38
N GLY A 272 -50.75 31.21 35.44
CA GLY A 272 -49.47 31.13 36.15
C GLY A 272 -48.38 30.34 35.43
N LYS A 273 -48.55 30.06 34.13
CA LYS A 273 -47.54 29.50 33.24
C LYS A 273 -47.25 30.45 32.08
N ILE A 274 -45.98 30.50 31.69
CA ILE A 274 -45.50 31.20 30.49
C ILE A 274 -45.38 30.14 29.39
N THR A 275 -46.06 30.34 28.27
CA THR A 275 -46.01 29.45 27.11
C THR A 275 -45.40 30.19 25.92
N LEU A 276 -44.46 29.53 25.25
CA LEU A 276 -43.81 30.02 24.04
C LEU A 276 -44.08 29.02 22.90
N ARG A 277 -44.62 29.53 21.79
CA ARG A 277 -44.88 28.77 20.56
C ARG A 277 -44.07 29.36 19.43
N ILE A 278 -43.27 28.54 18.78
CA ILE A 278 -42.37 28.97 17.71
C ILE A 278 -42.60 28.08 16.49
N HIS A 279 -42.76 28.72 15.34
CA HIS A 279 -42.81 28.06 14.05
C HIS A 279 -41.43 28.08 13.39
N PHE A 280 -40.94 26.91 13.03
CA PHE A 280 -39.67 26.74 12.34
C PHE A 280 -39.91 26.35 10.88
N THR A 281 -39.21 27.03 9.99
CA THR A 281 -38.96 26.54 8.64
C THR A 281 -37.63 25.79 8.67
N LEU A 282 -37.67 24.50 8.39
CA LEU A 282 -36.51 23.61 8.40
C LEU A 282 -36.17 23.19 6.97
N TYR A 283 -34.88 23.17 6.63
CA TYR A 283 -34.35 22.57 5.41
C TYR A 283 -33.73 21.23 5.77
N GLN A 284 -34.37 20.14 5.36
CA GLN A 284 -33.97 18.80 5.78
C GLN A 284 -34.16 17.76 4.69
N ASN A 285 -33.43 16.65 4.80
CA ASN A 285 -33.66 15.50 3.93
C ASN A 285 -34.96 14.78 4.30
N ILE A 286 -35.94 14.82 3.40
CA ILE A 286 -37.24 14.15 3.58
C ILE A 286 -37.27 12.75 2.95
N ALA A 287 -36.21 12.30 2.28
CA ALA A 287 -36.16 10.96 1.69
C ALA A 287 -35.89 9.89 2.77
N SER A 288 -36.82 8.95 2.90
CA SER A 288 -36.70 7.78 3.77
C SER A 288 -36.98 6.50 2.99
N LYS A 289 -36.36 5.39 3.39
CA LYS A 289 -36.62 4.10 2.77
C LYS A 289 -38.05 3.65 3.07
N GLY A 290 -38.79 3.26 2.03
CA GLY A 290 -40.12 2.68 2.18
C GLY A 290 -40.11 1.37 2.95
N ASP A 291 -41.23 1.05 3.59
CA ASP A 291 -41.48 -0.25 4.23
C ASP A 291 -41.63 -1.37 3.20
#